data_AF-A0A9P6YES0-F1
#
_entry.id   AF-A0A9P6YES0-F1
#
_cell.length_a   1.000
_cell.length_b   1.000
_cell.length_c   1.000
_cell.angle_alpha   90.00
_cell.angle_beta   90.00
_cell.angle_gamma   90.00
#
_symmetry.space_group_name_H-M   'P 1'
#
loop_
_entity.id
_entity.type
_entity.pdbx_description
1 polymer ?
#
loop_
_entity_poly.entity_id
_entity_poly.type
_entity_poly.pdbx_seq_one_letter_code
_entity_poly.pdbx_strand_id
1 'polypeptide(L)'
;MAAPHITGALGLLMERFPYLDTAQVREVLLTTARDLGAAGIDPIYGGGRGDLRKAIEGYGSLRVDTNVVMNQRAGGLKVWEGDAWDDWTNAIGGPGKLTKSGIGWLRLSGDNTFNGAVLREGTLELNGSNTLTSAVDVQGGQFLLNGSLVSTALTTHGGVSTVSASGVLKNSNLTVDGGVVSFNGTQTGGTTTVGANGLLKGVGTLGSTRVDGTIAPGNSIGTLTINGNYVQGASGVFAAELAPGGRSDQLHVTGTATLGGTLVALPEPGTYYLGEQFNFIRADGGVSGHSAWPAVPTAPASTSHAVRCWPARPVRRTNARSPRPPTCW
;
A
#
# COMPACT_ATOMS: atom_id res chain seq x y z
N MET A 1 -6.69 37.40 -33.40
CA MET A 1 -6.92 36.05 -33.95
C MET A 1 -6.49 35.00 -32.91
N ALA A 2 -7.43 34.47 -32.12
CA ALA A 2 -7.13 33.52 -31.03
C ALA A 2 -7.38 32.06 -31.41
N ALA A 3 -8.46 31.78 -32.17
CA ALA A 3 -8.85 30.43 -32.55
C ALA A 3 -7.73 29.56 -33.16
N PRO A 4 -6.94 30.00 -34.16
CA PRO A 4 -5.88 29.15 -34.73
C PRO A 4 -4.77 28.80 -33.72
N HIS A 5 -4.49 29.67 -32.73
CA HIS A 5 -3.52 29.38 -31.68
C HIS A 5 -4.02 28.28 -30.74
N ILE A 6 -5.31 28.32 -30.39
CA ILE A 6 -5.94 27.29 -29.55
C ILE A 6 -6.01 25.96 -30.29
N THR A 7 -6.38 25.96 -31.57
CA THR A 7 -6.38 24.74 -32.39
C THR A 7 -4.99 24.13 -32.52
N GLY A 8 -3.97 24.95 -32.79
CA GLY A 8 -2.58 24.49 -32.85
C GLY A 8 -2.09 23.93 -31.51
N ALA A 9 -2.40 24.59 -30.39
CA ALA A 9 -2.09 24.11 -29.05
C ALA A 9 -2.75 22.75 -28.75
N LEU A 10 -4.03 22.59 -29.13
CA LEU A 10 -4.74 21.32 -28.95
C LEU A 10 -4.10 20.19 -29.77
N GLY A 11 -3.68 20.46 -31.00
CA GLY A 11 -2.96 19.48 -31.83
C GLY A 11 -1.65 19.00 -31.18
N LEU A 12 -0.86 19.93 -30.61
CA LEU A 12 0.35 19.57 -29.88
C LEU A 12 0.06 18.75 -28.62
N LEU A 13 -1.05 19.03 -27.92
CA LEU A 13 -1.44 18.25 -26.75
C LEU A 13 -1.96 16.86 -27.11
N MET A 14 -2.64 16.71 -28.24
CA MET A 14 -3.03 15.39 -28.76
C MET A 14 -1.81 14.53 -29.10
N GLU A 15 -0.75 15.13 -29.65
CA GLU A 15 0.53 14.44 -29.88
C GLU A 15 1.22 14.08 -28.55
N ARG A 16 1.19 14.97 -27.56
CA ARG A 16 1.78 14.76 -26.23
C ARG A 16 1.07 13.66 -25.45
N PHE A 17 -0.26 13.57 -25.56
CA PHE A 17 -1.11 12.68 -24.78
C PHE A 17 -1.97 11.75 -25.67
N PRO A 18 -1.36 10.83 -26.43
CA PRO A 18 -2.08 10.00 -27.39
C PRO A 18 -3.05 9.00 -26.73
N TYR A 19 -2.91 8.78 -25.41
CA TYR A 19 -3.78 7.93 -24.60
C TYR A 19 -4.99 8.68 -24.00
N LEU A 20 -5.10 10.00 -24.18
CA LEU A 20 -6.25 10.79 -23.75
C LEU A 20 -7.22 11.04 -24.92
N ASP A 21 -8.51 11.07 -24.65
CA ASP A 21 -9.51 11.46 -25.65
C ASP A 21 -9.51 12.99 -25.89
N THR A 22 -10.20 13.44 -26.94
CA THR A 22 -10.25 14.87 -27.29
C THR A 22 -10.87 15.75 -26.20
N ALA A 23 -11.87 15.24 -25.47
CA ALA A 23 -12.47 15.98 -24.37
C ALA A 23 -11.47 16.13 -23.23
N GLN A 24 -10.75 15.07 -22.88
CA GLN A 24 -9.68 15.06 -21.88
C GLN A 24 -8.53 16.01 -22.24
N VAL A 25 -8.06 15.99 -23.49
CA VAL A 25 -7.02 16.92 -23.95
C VAL A 25 -7.51 18.38 -23.89
N ARG A 26 -8.78 18.63 -24.23
CA ARG A 26 -9.41 19.94 -24.03
C ARG A 26 -9.43 20.33 -22.55
N GLU A 27 -9.76 19.41 -21.65
CA GLU A 27 -9.75 19.66 -20.21
C GLU A 27 -8.34 19.99 -19.70
N VAL A 28 -7.29 19.33 -20.20
CA VAL A 28 -5.90 19.68 -19.89
C VAL A 28 -5.60 21.13 -20.29
N LEU A 29 -5.98 21.55 -21.49
CA LEU A 29 -5.76 22.92 -21.96
C LEU A 29 -6.55 23.96 -21.13
N LEU A 30 -7.79 23.65 -20.77
CA LEU A 30 -8.66 24.56 -20.01
C LEU A 30 -8.22 24.69 -18.54
N THR A 31 -7.81 23.59 -17.93
CA THR A 31 -7.47 23.57 -16.49
C THR A 31 -6.07 24.08 -16.19
N THR A 32 -5.24 24.24 -17.23
CA THR A 32 -3.92 24.84 -17.13
C THR A 32 -3.86 26.27 -17.64
N ALA A 33 -4.97 26.82 -18.15
CA ALA A 33 -5.04 28.21 -18.59
C ALA A 33 -4.68 29.18 -17.46
N ARG A 34 -4.03 30.28 -17.84
CA ARG A 34 -3.75 31.40 -16.94
C ARG A 34 -4.97 32.30 -16.92
N ASP A 35 -5.59 32.38 -15.75
CA ASP A 35 -6.72 33.27 -15.48
C ASP A 35 -6.39 34.73 -15.84
N LEU A 36 -7.35 35.41 -16.46
CA LEU A 36 -7.27 36.80 -16.91
C LEU A 36 -8.58 37.52 -16.59
N GLY A 37 -8.49 38.73 -16.06
CA GLY A 37 -9.68 39.51 -15.71
C GLY A 37 -10.16 39.20 -14.30
N ALA A 38 -11.47 38.95 -14.14
CA ALA A 38 -12.06 38.59 -12.86
C ALA A 38 -11.66 37.15 -12.48
N ALA A 39 -11.47 36.88 -11.18
CA ALA A 39 -11.04 35.56 -10.75
C ALA A 39 -12.06 34.47 -11.16
N GLY A 40 -11.56 33.40 -11.80
CA GLY A 40 -12.37 32.28 -12.25
C GLY A 40 -12.93 32.46 -13.66
N ILE A 41 -14.06 31.81 -13.96
CA ILE A 41 -14.67 31.91 -15.29
C ILE A 41 -15.39 33.25 -15.44
N ASP A 42 -15.04 34.02 -16.47
CA ASP A 42 -15.67 35.31 -16.76
C ASP A 42 -16.20 35.41 -18.21
N PRO A 43 -17.13 36.35 -18.51
CA PRO A 43 -17.73 36.48 -19.85
C PRO A 43 -16.78 36.97 -20.94
N ILE A 44 -15.62 37.55 -20.60
CA ILE A 44 -14.69 38.19 -21.55
C ILE A 44 -13.57 37.21 -21.91
N TYR A 45 -12.90 36.63 -20.91
CA TYR A 45 -11.75 35.75 -21.12
C TYR A 45 -12.06 34.27 -20.88
N GLY A 46 -13.27 33.93 -20.43
CA GLY A 46 -13.64 32.55 -20.14
C GLY A 46 -12.77 31.99 -19.02
N GLY A 47 -12.01 30.92 -19.29
CA GLY A 47 -11.03 30.38 -18.35
C GLY A 47 -9.65 31.03 -18.42
N GLY A 48 -9.52 32.13 -19.16
CA GLY A 48 -8.28 32.85 -19.36
C GLY A 48 -7.48 32.41 -20.59
N ARG A 49 -6.19 32.72 -20.59
CA ARG A 49 -5.28 32.46 -21.71
C ARG A 49 -4.65 31.08 -21.59
N GLY A 50 -4.77 30.25 -22.63
CA GLY A 50 -4.12 28.93 -22.67
C GLY A 50 -2.61 28.99 -22.39
N ASP A 51 -2.13 28.04 -21.60
CA ASP A 51 -0.72 27.91 -21.21
C ASP A 51 -0.19 26.55 -21.63
N LEU A 52 0.40 26.48 -22.82
CA LEU A 52 0.90 25.20 -23.36
C LEU A 52 2.05 24.64 -22.50
N ARG A 53 2.85 25.50 -21.88
CA ARG A 53 3.97 25.07 -21.02
C ARG A 53 3.44 24.33 -19.79
N LYS A 54 2.36 24.82 -19.20
CA LYS A 54 1.70 24.12 -18.08
C LYS A 54 0.91 22.91 -18.58
N ALA A 55 0.26 22.99 -19.74
CA ALA A 55 -0.56 21.91 -20.30
C ALA A 55 0.23 20.64 -20.63
N ILE A 56 1.47 20.74 -21.13
CA ILE A 56 2.30 19.56 -21.44
C ILE A 56 2.74 18.76 -20.20
N GLU A 57 2.54 19.33 -19.00
CA GLU A 57 2.84 18.70 -17.71
C GLU A 57 1.63 17.98 -17.09
N GLY A 58 0.53 17.84 -17.84
CA GLY A 58 -0.68 17.13 -17.44
C GLY A 58 -1.82 18.06 -16.99
N TYR A 59 -2.84 17.50 -16.35
CA TYR A 59 -3.98 18.29 -15.86
C TYR A 59 -3.58 19.36 -14.85
N GLY A 60 -4.25 20.51 -14.85
CA GLY A 60 -4.18 21.47 -13.75
C GLY A 60 -5.25 21.21 -12.67
N SER A 61 -6.36 20.60 -13.06
CA SER A 61 -7.45 20.22 -12.17
C SER A 61 -8.32 19.13 -12.78
N LEU A 62 -8.82 18.19 -11.97
CA LEU A 62 -9.90 17.28 -12.34
C LEU A 62 -11.23 17.92 -11.95
N ARG A 63 -11.90 18.55 -12.92
CA ARG A 63 -13.20 19.22 -12.68
C ARG A 63 -14.38 18.24 -12.55
N VAL A 64 -14.21 17.05 -13.11
CA VAL A 64 -15.16 15.93 -13.10
C VAL A 64 -14.37 14.63 -12.96
N ASP A 65 -15.07 13.55 -12.64
CA ASP A 65 -14.47 12.21 -12.62
C ASP A 65 -13.86 11.88 -13.98
N THR A 66 -12.58 11.51 -13.95
CA THR A 66 -11.76 11.36 -15.14
C THR A 66 -11.16 9.96 -15.17
N ASN A 67 -11.45 9.21 -16.23
CA ASN A 67 -10.90 7.88 -16.47
C ASN A 67 -9.72 7.94 -17.44
N VAL A 68 -8.51 7.67 -16.97
CA VAL A 68 -7.30 7.64 -17.78
C VAL A 68 -6.96 6.18 -18.09
N VAL A 69 -7.02 5.83 -19.38
CA VAL A 69 -6.66 4.51 -19.90
C VAL A 69 -5.25 4.58 -20.48
N MET A 70 -4.23 4.27 -19.67
CA MET A 70 -2.83 4.35 -20.11
C MET A 70 -2.42 3.07 -20.85
N ASN A 71 -2.69 3.02 -22.15
CA ASN A 71 -2.35 1.88 -23.03
C ASN A 71 -1.42 2.25 -24.19
N GLN A 72 -0.94 3.49 -24.22
CA GLN A 72 -0.06 3.98 -25.27
C GLN A 72 1.08 4.79 -24.64
N ARG A 73 2.24 4.76 -25.31
CA ARG A 73 3.39 5.58 -24.94
C ARG A 73 3.03 7.06 -25.02
N ALA A 74 3.41 7.84 -24.01
CA ALA A 74 3.33 9.28 -24.08
C ALA A 74 4.19 9.83 -25.23
N GLY A 75 3.75 10.95 -25.83
CA GLY A 75 4.55 11.69 -26.80
C GLY A 75 5.54 12.65 -26.13
N GLY A 76 6.38 13.29 -26.94
CA GLY A 76 7.34 14.31 -26.47
C GLY A 76 8.70 13.75 -26.03
N LEU A 77 9.53 14.63 -25.46
CA LEU A 77 10.94 14.33 -25.13
C LEU A 77 11.13 13.60 -23.80
N LYS A 78 10.14 13.62 -22.90
CA LYS A 78 10.17 12.87 -21.64
C LYS A 78 9.78 11.42 -21.93
N VAL A 79 10.72 10.66 -22.48
CA VAL A 79 10.52 9.23 -22.68
C VAL A 79 11.38 8.44 -21.70
N TRP A 80 10.74 7.79 -20.74
CA TRP A 80 11.35 6.71 -19.97
C TRP A 80 11.16 5.37 -20.68
N GLU A 81 12.05 4.42 -20.40
CA GLU A 81 12.11 3.09 -21.01
C GLU A 81 10.89 2.25 -20.59
N GLY A 82 9.79 2.36 -21.34
CA GLY A 82 8.58 1.55 -21.17
C GLY A 82 7.57 1.77 -22.32
N ASP A 83 6.72 0.78 -22.56
CA ASP A 83 5.77 0.78 -23.69
C ASP A 83 4.60 1.75 -23.50
N ALA A 84 4.17 2.00 -22.24
CA ALA A 84 3.15 3.00 -21.90
C ALA A 84 3.45 3.62 -20.52
N TRP A 85 3.99 4.84 -20.52
CA TRP A 85 4.36 5.57 -19.30
C TRP A 85 4.19 7.08 -19.49
N ASP A 86 3.78 7.77 -18.42
CA ASP A 86 3.81 9.25 -18.36
C ASP A 86 3.97 9.76 -16.92
N ASP A 87 4.45 11.00 -16.80
CA ASP A 87 4.62 11.74 -15.56
C ASP A 87 3.93 13.11 -15.65
N TRP A 88 2.91 13.29 -14.82
CA TRP A 88 2.21 14.56 -14.67
C TRP A 88 2.80 15.31 -13.49
N THR A 89 3.44 16.45 -13.77
CA THR A 89 4.20 17.21 -12.76
C THR A 89 3.42 18.41 -12.20
N ASN A 90 2.28 18.74 -12.79
CA ASN A 90 1.38 19.75 -12.24
C ASN A 90 0.84 19.32 -10.86
N ALA A 91 0.64 20.31 -9.98
CA ALA A 91 -0.18 20.15 -8.79
C ALA A 91 -1.66 20.08 -9.21
N ILE A 92 -2.28 18.89 -9.12
CA ILE A 92 -3.63 18.64 -9.63
C ILE A 92 -4.65 18.81 -8.50
N GLY A 93 -5.57 19.75 -8.63
CA GLY A 93 -6.69 19.94 -7.69
C GLY A 93 -8.06 19.58 -8.25
N GLY A 94 -9.12 19.87 -7.50
CA GLY A 94 -10.51 19.85 -8.01
C GLY A 94 -11.38 18.71 -7.48
N PRO A 95 -12.70 18.79 -7.73
CA PRO A 95 -13.67 17.86 -7.14
C PRO A 95 -13.76 16.50 -7.84
N GLY A 96 -13.06 16.30 -8.95
CA GLY A 96 -13.12 15.07 -9.73
C GLY A 96 -12.19 13.97 -9.18
N LYS A 97 -12.66 12.72 -9.29
CA LYS A 97 -11.90 11.52 -8.99
C LYS A 97 -11.07 11.06 -10.20
N LEU A 98 -9.86 10.57 -9.96
CA LEU A 98 -9.07 9.90 -10.99
C LEU A 98 -9.36 8.39 -11.00
N THR A 99 -9.78 7.83 -12.13
CA THR A 99 -9.71 6.38 -12.36
C THR A 99 -8.53 6.08 -13.29
N LYS A 100 -7.61 5.22 -12.86
CA LYS A 100 -6.48 4.76 -13.67
C LYS A 100 -6.70 3.30 -14.08
N SER A 101 -6.64 3.06 -15.38
CA SER A 101 -6.69 1.73 -16.01
C SER A 101 -5.70 1.62 -17.17
N GLY A 102 -5.66 0.47 -17.84
CA GLY A 102 -4.65 0.18 -18.85
C GLY A 102 -3.30 -0.21 -18.25
N ILE A 103 -2.52 -0.96 -19.01
CA ILE A 103 -1.30 -1.65 -18.54
C ILE A 103 -0.16 -0.68 -18.18
N GLY A 104 -0.23 0.56 -18.63
CA GLY A 104 0.83 1.55 -18.46
C GLY A 104 0.90 2.14 -17.07
N TRP A 105 1.95 2.93 -16.87
CA TRP A 105 2.28 3.59 -15.61
C TRP A 105 2.02 5.09 -15.71
N LEU A 106 1.16 5.59 -14.82
CA LEU A 106 0.97 7.02 -14.62
C LEU A 106 1.60 7.45 -13.30
N ARG A 107 2.56 8.37 -13.34
CA ARG A 107 3.12 9.03 -12.16
C ARG A 107 2.52 10.41 -12.00
N LEU A 108 2.11 10.75 -10.78
CA LEU A 108 1.75 12.10 -10.37
C LEU A 108 2.85 12.65 -9.45
N SER A 109 3.67 13.55 -9.99
CA SER A 109 4.81 14.14 -9.27
C SER A 109 4.47 15.43 -8.54
N GLY A 110 3.40 16.12 -8.93
CA GLY A 110 2.95 17.34 -8.25
C GLY A 110 2.27 17.07 -6.91
N ASP A 111 2.08 18.13 -6.13
CA ASP A 111 1.30 18.09 -4.89
C ASP A 111 -0.20 18.17 -5.20
N ASN A 112 -0.93 17.10 -4.90
CA ASN A 112 -2.30 16.93 -5.40
C ASN A 112 -3.36 17.12 -4.32
N THR A 113 -4.50 17.68 -4.73
CA THR A 113 -5.66 18.00 -3.88
C THR A 113 -7.00 17.67 -4.56
N PHE A 114 -6.99 16.76 -5.55
CA PHE A 114 -8.22 16.31 -6.21
C PHE A 114 -9.04 15.36 -5.32
N ASN A 115 -10.19 14.86 -5.82
CA ASN A 115 -11.11 14.16 -4.94
C ASN A 115 -10.55 12.88 -4.33
N GLY A 116 -10.01 11.98 -5.14
CA GLY A 116 -9.55 10.64 -4.73
C GLY A 116 -9.14 9.88 -5.96
N ALA A 117 -8.65 8.65 -5.79
CA ALA A 117 -8.20 7.82 -6.91
C ALA A 117 -8.74 6.39 -6.84
N VAL A 118 -9.02 5.80 -8.00
CA VAL A 118 -9.29 4.36 -8.15
C VAL A 118 -8.27 3.78 -9.12
N LEU A 119 -7.51 2.79 -8.68
CA LEU A 119 -6.61 2.02 -9.53
C LEU A 119 -7.24 0.67 -9.89
N ARG A 120 -7.42 0.43 -11.18
CA ARG A 120 -7.92 -0.86 -11.71
C ARG A 120 -6.83 -1.72 -12.32
N GLU A 121 -5.93 -1.09 -13.09
CA GLU A 121 -4.89 -1.79 -13.89
C GLU A 121 -3.64 -0.93 -14.09
N GLY A 122 -2.54 -1.60 -14.42
CA GLY A 122 -1.23 -0.98 -14.62
C GLY A 122 -0.69 -0.39 -13.32
N THR A 123 0.05 0.70 -13.44
CA THR A 123 0.69 1.35 -12.28
C THR A 123 0.16 2.77 -12.10
N LEU A 124 -0.19 3.12 -10.86
CA LEU A 124 -0.39 4.50 -10.43
C LEU A 124 0.65 4.80 -9.35
N GLU A 125 1.48 5.81 -9.60
CA GLU A 125 2.47 6.27 -8.63
C GLU A 125 2.14 7.68 -8.15
N LEU A 126 2.16 7.88 -6.83
CA LEU A 126 2.10 9.19 -6.21
C LEU A 126 3.44 9.54 -5.57
N ASN A 127 4.10 10.57 -6.10
CA ASN A 127 5.44 11.00 -5.67
C ASN A 127 5.43 12.34 -4.92
N GLY A 128 4.44 13.20 -5.17
CA GLY A 128 4.25 14.45 -4.42
C GLY A 128 3.55 14.28 -3.06
N SER A 129 3.15 15.41 -2.45
CA SER A 129 2.27 15.45 -1.28
C SER A 129 0.79 15.43 -1.72
N ASN A 130 0.03 14.44 -1.28
CA ASN A 130 -1.34 14.24 -1.75
C ASN A 130 -2.31 14.39 -0.59
N THR A 131 -3.11 15.46 -0.62
CA THR A 131 -4.20 15.74 0.35
C THR A 131 -5.53 15.65 -0.39
N LEU A 132 -5.95 14.42 -0.68
CA LEU A 132 -7.17 14.15 -1.44
C LEU A 132 -8.38 14.17 -0.51
N THR A 133 -9.55 14.56 -1.03
CA THR A 133 -10.77 14.68 -0.21
C THR A 133 -11.46 13.35 0.08
N SER A 134 -10.99 12.27 -0.53
CA SER A 134 -11.50 10.90 -0.52
C SER A 134 -10.34 9.93 -0.70
N ALA A 135 -10.58 8.65 -0.40
CA ALA A 135 -9.57 7.61 -0.42
C ALA A 135 -8.90 7.38 -1.79
N VAL A 136 -7.73 6.75 -1.73
CA VAL A 136 -7.15 5.99 -2.83
C VAL A 136 -7.62 4.54 -2.68
N ASP A 137 -8.41 4.07 -3.64
CA ASP A 137 -8.94 2.71 -3.71
C ASP A 137 -8.18 1.88 -4.76
N VAL A 138 -7.46 0.85 -4.32
CA VAL A 138 -6.72 -0.07 -5.19
C VAL A 138 -7.56 -1.32 -5.40
N GLN A 139 -8.14 -1.45 -6.59
CA GLN A 139 -8.98 -2.59 -6.98
C GLN A 139 -8.16 -3.66 -7.73
N GLY A 140 -7.07 -3.25 -8.37
CA GLY A 140 -6.14 -4.10 -9.10
C GLY A 140 -4.86 -3.32 -9.46
N GLY A 141 -3.98 -3.94 -10.25
CA GLY A 141 -2.72 -3.30 -10.67
C GLY A 141 -1.73 -3.09 -9.51
N GLN A 142 -0.87 -2.09 -9.68
CA GLN A 142 0.20 -1.72 -8.75
C GLN A 142 0.10 -0.25 -8.35
N PHE A 143 -0.20 0.01 -7.08
CA PHE A 143 -0.11 1.35 -6.52
C PHE A 143 1.26 1.55 -5.87
N LEU A 144 1.94 2.65 -6.19
CA LEU A 144 3.22 3.02 -5.59
C LEU A 144 3.12 4.38 -4.90
N LEU A 145 3.45 4.42 -3.62
CA LEU A 145 3.56 5.65 -2.85
C LEU A 145 5.04 5.91 -2.51
N ASN A 146 5.64 6.84 -3.25
CA ASN A 146 6.98 7.37 -2.97
C ASN A 146 6.94 8.69 -2.18
N GLY A 147 5.88 9.46 -2.36
CA GLY A 147 5.61 10.71 -1.65
C GLY A 147 4.79 10.51 -0.38
N SER A 148 3.72 11.30 -0.21
CA SER A 148 2.85 11.18 0.96
C SER A 148 1.37 11.22 0.64
N LEU A 149 0.59 10.51 1.46
CA LEU A 149 -0.84 10.70 1.63
C LEU A 149 -1.07 11.43 2.95
N VAL A 150 -1.79 12.55 2.92
CA VAL A 150 -2.08 13.39 4.09
C VAL A 150 -3.60 13.46 4.26
N SER A 151 -4.09 13.01 5.41
CA SER A 151 -5.53 12.91 5.70
C SER A 151 -6.33 12.19 4.59
N THR A 152 -5.69 11.24 3.91
CA THR A 152 -6.21 10.53 2.74
C THR A 152 -6.07 9.04 2.97
N ALA A 153 -7.18 8.32 3.13
CA ALA A 153 -7.12 6.88 3.36
C ALA A 153 -6.55 6.14 2.14
N LEU A 154 -5.79 5.06 2.40
CA LEU A 154 -5.38 4.08 1.40
C LEU A 154 -6.12 2.77 1.68
N THR A 155 -6.91 2.32 0.71
CA THR A 155 -7.67 1.07 0.80
C THR A 155 -7.25 0.14 -0.34
N THR A 156 -6.76 -1.05 0.01
CA THR A 156 -6.35 -2.07 -0.97
C THR A 156 -7.35 -3.22 -0.95
N HIS A 157 -8.21 -3.25 -1.98
CA HIS A 157 -9.22 -4.29 -2.23
C HIS A 157 -8.64 -5.46 -3.04
N GLY A 158 -7.62 -5.18 -3.86
CA GLY A 158 -6.96 -6.15 -4.73
C GLY A 158 -5.63 -5.59 -5.25
N GLY A 159 -4.94 -6.35 -6.10
CA GLY A 159 -3.64 -5.94 -6.63
C GLY A 159 -2.57 -5.80 -5.54
N VAL A 160 -1.62 -4.90 -5.78
CA VAL A 160 -0.50 -4.63 -4.87
C VAL A 160 -0.37 -3.14 -4.59
N SER A 161 -0.32 -2.76 -3.32
CA SER A 161 0.10 -1.41 -2.90
C SER A 161 1.49 -1.47 -2.28
N THR A 162 2.40 -0.61 -2.73
CA THR A 162 3.73 -0.46 -2.16
C THR A 162 3.87 0.94 -1.57
N VAL A 163 4.06 1.01 -0.26
CA VAL A 163 4.53 2.22 0.43
C VAL A 163 6.04 2.07 0.57
N SER A 164 6.79 2.85 -0.22
CA SER A 164 8.25 2.75 -0.25
C SER A 164 8.88 3.25 1.04
N ALA A 165 10.20 3.11 1.19
CA ALA A 165 10.91 3.59 2.38
C ALA A 165 10.77 5.11 2.60
N SER A 166 10.58 5.90 1.54
CA SER A 166 10.29 7.33 1.62
C SER A 166 8.80 7.64 1.76
N GLY A 167 7.94 6.66 1.52
CA GLY A 167 6.49 6.81 1.54
C GLY A 167 5.94 7.12 2.93
N VAL A 168 5.06 8.11 3.02
CA VAL A 168 4.44 8.53 4.29
C VAL A 168 2.91 8.49 4.22
N LEU A 169 2.30 7.82 5.19
CA LEU A 169 0.88 7.95 5.49
C LEU A 169 0.72 8.85 6.72
N LYS A 170 0.29 10.11 6.53
CA LYS A 170 0.11 11.08 7.61
C LYS A 170 -1.37 11.30 7.89
N ASN A 171 -1.81 11.08 9.13
CA ASN A 171 -3.21 11.13 9.54
C ASN A 171 -4.12 10.30 8.63
N SER A 172 -3.59 9.21 8.08
CA SER A 172 -4.19 8.45 7.00
C SER A 172 -4.35 7.01 7.44
N ASN A 173 -5.56 6.49 7.31
CA ASN A 173 -5.84 5.09 7.62
C ASN A 173 -5.35 4.20 6.47
N LEU A 174 -4.81 3.04 6.81
CA LEU A 174 -4.48 1.97 5.89
C LEU A 174 -5.47 0.82 6.09
N THR A 175 -6.16 0.42 5.03
CA THR A 175 -7.04 -0.75 5.03
C THR A 175 -6.59 -1.72 3.96
N VAL A 176 -6.43 -2.99 4.35
CA VAL A 176 -6.09 -4.10 3.45
C VAL A 176 -7.20 -5.13 3.57
N ASP A 177 -8.28 -4.96 2.82
CA ASP A 177 -9.42 -5.88 2.82
C ASP A 177 -9.31 -6.96 1.72
N GLY A 178 -8.37 -6.79 0.79
CA GLY A 178 -7.85 -7.81 -0.12
C GLY A 178 -6.45 -7.47 -0.63
N GLY A 179 -5.96 -8.24 -1.59
CA GLY A 179 -4.66 -7.99 -2.22
C GLY A 179 -3.47 -8.02 -1.25
N VAL A 180 -2.40 -7.32 -1.64
CA VAL A 180 -1.14 -7.27 -0.88
C VAL A 180 -0.71 -5.83 -0.65
N VAL A 181 -0.28 -5.51 0.55
CA VAL A 181 0.45 -4.27 0.85
C VAL A 181 1.88 -4.58 1.27
N SER A 182 2.86 -4.03 0.54
CA SER A 182 4.25 -3.95 0.98
C SER A 182 4.50 -2.59 1.63
N PHE A 183 4.66 -2.57 2.94
CA PHE A 183 4.81 -1.37 3.74
C PHE A 183 6.24 -1.25 4.28
N ASN A 184 7.03 -0.38 3.66
CA ASN A 184 8.41 -0.10 4.05
C ASN A 184 8.59 1.33 4.59
N GLY A 185 7.56 2.17 4.47
CA GLY A 185 7.58 3.58 4.87
C GLY A 185 7.13 3.81 6.31
N THR A 186 6.54 4.98 6.55
CA THR A 186 6.09 5.40 7.88
C THR A 186 4.63 5.86 7.88
N GLN A 187 3.84 5.37 8.83
CA GLN A 187 2.52 5.88 9.16
C GLN A 187 2.61 6.71 10.43
N THR A 188 2.14 7.96 10.38
CA THR A 188 2.05 8.87 11.52
C THR A 188 0.61 9.33 11.70
N GLY A 189 -0.01 8.96 12.82
CA GLY A 189 -1.45 9.11 12.98
C GLY A 189 -2.24 8.17 12.06
N GLY A 190 -3.53 8.02 12.33
CA GLY A 190 -4.37 6.99 11.70
C GLY A 190 -4.12 5.58 12.25
N THR A 191 -4.84 4.62 11.70
CA THR A 191 -4.81 3.21 12.10
C THR A 191 -4.64 2.29 10.90
N THR A 192 -4.20 1.06 11.15
CA THR A 192 -4.10 0.02 10.12
C THR A 192 -5.05 -1.14 10.42
N THR A 193 -5.80 -1.58 9.41
CA THR A 193 -6.64 -2.78 9.48
C THR A 193 -6.30 -3.72 8.34
N VAL A 194 -6.02 -4.98 8.66
CA VAL A 194 -5.86 -6.05 7.67
C VAL A 194 -7.05 -6.98 7.81
N GLY A 195 -7.99 -6.88 6.87
CA GLY A 195 -9.17 -7.75 6.79
C GLY A 195 -8.81 -9.17 6.38
N ALA A 196 -9.76 -10.09 6.49
CA ALA A 196 -9.54 -11.53 6.34
C ALA A 196 -8.83 -11.97 5.04
N ASN A 197 -9.01 -11.24 3.94
CA ASN A 197 -8.40 -11.57 2.64
C ASN A 197 -7.16 -10.72 2.32
N GLY A 198 -6.74 -9.86 3.25
CA GLY A 198 -5.59 -8.98 3.08
C GLY A 198 -4.28 -9.63 3.51
N LEU A 199 -3.20 -9.31 2.81
CA LEU A 199 -1.82 -9.56 3.23
C LEU A 199 -1.07 -8.24 3.41
N LEU A 200 -0.54 -8.02 4.60
CA LEU A 200 0.38 -6.91 4.90
C LEU A 200 1.78 -7.46 5.16
N LYS A 201 2.78 -6.94 4.45
CA LYS A 201 4.19 -7.30 4.62
C LYS A 201 5.12 -6.10 4.65
N GLY A 202 6.36 -6.30 5.07
CA GLY A 202 7.43 -5.29 4.97
C GLY A 202 8.09 -4.93 6.30
N VAL A 203 8.88 -3.87 6.30
CA VAL A 203 9.78 -3.47 7.41
C VAL A 203 9.53 -2.05 7.94
N GLY A 204 8.40 -1.44 7.57
CA GLY A 204 8.08 -0.05 7.93
C GLY A 204 7.60 0.13 9.37
N THR A 205 7.12 1.34 9.65
CA THR A 205 6.47 1.69 10.93
C THR A 205 5.01 2.04 10.69
N LEU A 206 4.10 1.30 11.31
CA LEU A 206 2.65 1.49 11.23
C LEU A 206 2.11 2.12 12.51
N GLY A 207 0.90 2.68 12.46
CA GLY A 207 0.13 3.04 13.64
C GLY A 207 -0.48 1.82 14.33
N SER A 208 -1.42 2.04 15.26
CA SER A 208 -2.15 0.93 15.90
C SER A 208 -2.79 0.03 14.83
N THR A 209 -2.62 -1.29 14.98
CA THR A 209 -2.87 -2.27 13.92
C THR A 209 -3.75 -3.42 14.38
N ARG A 210 -4.80 -3.71 13.62
CA ARG A 210 -5.71 -4.85 13.79
C ARG A 210 -5.58 -5.81 12.61
N VAL A 211 -5.35 -7.10 12.86
CA VAL A 211 -5.13 -8.11 11.81
C VAL A 211 -6.11 -9.27 11.94
N ASP A 212 -7.02 -9.39 10.97
CA ASP A 212 -7.92 -10.52 10.74
C ASP A 212 -7.52 -11.36 9.52
N GLY A 213 -6.68 -10.82 8.62
CA GLY A 213 -6.01 -11.54 7.53
C GLY A 213 -4.60 -11.95 7.89
N THR A 214 -3.64 -11.74 6.99
CA THR A 214 -2.23 -12.12 7.22
C THR A 214 -1.34 -10.90 7.40
N ILE A 215 -0.49 -10.94 8.43
CA ILE A 215 0.65 -10.04 8.58
C ILE A 215 1.94 -10.86 8.49
N ALA A 216 2.86 -10.43 7.63
CA ALA A 216 4.16 -11.05 7.41
C ALA A 216 5.26 -9.99 7.57
N PRO A 217 5.70 -9.72 8.81
CA PRO A 217 6.81 -8.81 9.06
C PRO A 217 8.06 -9.23 8.30
N GLY A 218 8.88 -8.26 7.89
CA GLY A 218 10.18 -8.52 7.30
C GLY A 218 10.26 -8.47 5.78
N ASN A 219 11.50 -8.44 5.31
CA ASN A 219 11.91 -8.85 3.96
C ASN A 219 12.97 -9.99 4.11
N SER A 220 12.82 -10.82 5.15
CA SER A 220 13.67 -11.97 5.56
C SER A 220 15.18 -11.67 5.66
N ILE A 221 15.75 -11.40 6.84
CA ILE A 221 15.14 -11.23 8.17
C ILE A 221 14.98 -9.74 8.49
N GLY A 222 13.79 -9.31 8.93
CA GLY A 222 13.51 -7.91 9.25
C GLY A 222 12.51 -7.68 10.37
N THR A 223 12.34 -6.41 10.74
CA THR A 223 11.40 -5.98 11.79
C THR A 223 10.34 -5.05 11.20
N LEU A 224 9.07 -5.34 11.48
CA LEU A 224 7.96 -4.41 11.29
C LEU A 224 7.62 -3.78 12.63
N THR A 225 7.44 -2.46 12.66
CA THR A 225 7.13 -1.73 13.90
C THR A 225 5.68 -1.28 13.93
N ILE A 226 4.98 -1.55 15.02
CA ILE A 226 3.66 -1.02 15.35
C ILE A 226 3.85 0.05 16.42
N ASN A 227 3.78 1.31 16.03
CA ASN A 227 3.82 2.44 16.94
C ASN A 227 2.44 2.68 17.56
N GLY A 228 2.01 1.76 18.43
CA GLY A 228 0.69 1.72 19.03
C GLY A 228 0.37 0.32 19.56
N ASN A 229 -0.93 0.01 19.65
CA ASN A 229 -1.38 -1.32 20.04
C ASN A 229 -1.49 -2.25 18.83
N TYR A 230 -1.21 -3.53 19.04
CA TYR A 230 -1.41 -4.61 18.07
C TYR A 230 -2.49 -5.57 18.54
N VAL A 231 -3.41 -5.92 17.66
CA VAL A 231 -4.44 -6.95 17.92
C VAL A 231 -4.47 -7.94 16.76
N GLN A 232 -4.12 -9.19 17.06
CA GLN A 232 -4.33 -10.33 16.18
C GLN A 232 -5.68 -10.97 16.50
N GLY A 233 -6.60 -10.92 15.56
CA GLY A 233 -7.92 -11.53 15.68
C GLY A 233 -7.88 -13.04 15.59
N ALA A 234 -9.03 -13.68 15.85
CA ALA A 234 -9.14 -15.14 15.82
C ALA A 234 -8.80 -15.76 14.45
N SER A 235 -9.10 -15.05 13.36
CA SER A 235 -8.72 -15.46 12.00
C SER A 235 -7.35 -14.95 11.56
N GLY A 236 -6.73 -14.05 12.34
CA GLY A 236 -5.49 -13.39 11.97
C GLY A 236 -4.32 -14.38 11.91
N VAL A 237 -3.50 -14.28 10.88
CA VAL A 237 -2.28 -15.07 10.70
C VAL A 237 -1.07 -14.17 10.85
N PHE A 238 -0.15 -14.55 11.73
CA PHE A 238 1.18 -13.99 11.81
C PHE A 238 2.15 -14.95 11.14
N ALA A 239 2.69 -14.57 10.00
CA ALA A 239 3.68 -15.37 9.26
C ALA A 239 5.07 -14.78 9.49
N ALA A 240 6.03 -15.58 9.97
CA ALA A 240 7.39 -15.12 10.18
C ALA A 240 8.41 -16.11 9.62
N GLU A 241 9.41 -15.57 8.92
CA GLU A 241 10.52 -16.36 8.41
C GLU A 241 11.52 -16.64 9.54
N LEU A 242 12.12 -17.83 9.52
CA LEU A 242 13.14 -18.26 10.47
C LEU A 242 14.45 -18.48 9.73
N ALA A 243 15.57 -18.07 10.32
CA ALA A 243 16.90 -18.40 9.85
C ALA A 243 17.73 -19.03 10.97
N PRO A 244 18.70 -19.90 10.66
CA PRO A 244 19.60 -20.48 11.66
C PRO A 244 20.27 -19.43 12.54
N GLY A 245 20.52 -19.81 13.80
CA GLY A 245 21.11 -18.96 14.83
C GLY A 245 20.09 -18.16 15.63
N GLY A 246 18.83 -18.61 15.68
CA GLY A 246 17.75 -17.99 16.44
C GLY A 246 17.20 -16.69 15.82
N ARG A 247 17.47 -16.45 14.53
CA ARG A 247 17.02 -15.25 13.82
C ARG A 247 15.63 -15.49 13.24
N SER A 248 14.76 -14.51 13.36
CA SER A 248 13.43 -14.55 12.77
C SER A 248 12.96 -13.15 12.42
N ASP A 249 11.98 -13.07 11.52
CA ASP A 249 11.22 -11.83 11.39
C ASP A 249 10.56 -11.46 12.71
N GLN A 250 10.49 -10.15 12.96
CA GLN A 250 9.99 -9.61 14.22
C GLN A 250 8.89 -8.59 13.99
N LEU A 251 7.95 -8.59 14.92
CA LEU A 251 7.01 -7.50 15.12
C LEU A 251 7.34 -6.81 16.45
N HIS A 252 7.77 -5.56 16.36
CA HIS A 252 7.96 -4.71 17.53
C HIS A 252 6.73 -3.84 17.73
N VAL A 253 6.11 -3.91 18.90
CA VAL A 253 4.92 -3.16 19.29
C VAL A 253 5.29 -2.23 20.44
N THR A 254 5.12 -0.92 20.26
CA THR A 254 5.45 0.06 21.32
C THR A 254 4.39 0.11 22.43
N GLY A 255 3.16 -0.32 22.12
CA GLY A 255 2.07 -0.51 23.07
C GLY A 255 1.91 -1.96 23.50
N THR A 256 0.65 -2.38 23.68
CA THR A 256 0.27 -3.75 24.03
C THR A 256 0.02 -4.61 22.79
N ALA A 257 0.30 -5.91 22.88
CA ALA A 257 -0.07 -6.90 21.87
C ALA A 257 -1.12 -7.87 22.43
N THR A 258 -2.24 -8.05 21.71
CA THR A 258 -3.26 -9.07 22.02
C THR A 258 -3.28 -10.13 20.92
N LEU A 259 -3.06 -11.39 21.29
CA LEU A 259 -2.95 -12.52 20.37
C LEU A 259 -4.17 -13.44 20.48
N GLY A 260 -4.89 -13.63 19.39
CA GLY A 260 -6.00 -14.60 19.32
C GLY A 260 -5.96 -15.53 18.10
N GLY A 261 -5.01 -15.32 17.18
CA GLY A 261 -4.97 -15.98 15.86
C GLY A 261 -3.94 -17.09 15.75
N THR A 262 -3.40 -17.32 14.55
CA THR A 262 -2.41 -18.38 14.27
C THR A 262 -1.02 -17.81 14.03
N LEU A 263 0.01 -18.48 14.56
CA LEU A 263 1.42 -18.24 14.23
C LEU A 263 1.88 -19.28 13.20
N VAL A 264 2.39 -18.82 12.06
CA VAL A 264 2.99 -19.65 11.01
C VAL A 264 4.47 -19.34 10.92
N ALA A 265 5.30 -20.33 11.20
CA ALA A 265 6.75 -20.26 11.05
C ALA A 265 7.18 -20.77 9.67
N LEU A 266 7.97 -19.98 8.96
CA LEU A 266 8.46 -20.25 7.61
C LEU A 266 9.99 -20.42 7.63
N PRO A 267 10.52 -21.64 7.80
CA PRO A 267 11.96 -21.83 7.89
C PRO A 267 12.65 -21.63 6.54
N GLU A 268 13.69 -20.81 6.52
CA GLU A 268 14.67 -20.73 5.44
C GLU A 268 15.58 -21.98 5.40
N PRO A 269 16.29 -22.23 4.28
CA PRO A 269 17.28 -23.31 4.24
C PRO A 269 18.36 -23.17 5.31
N GLY A 270 18.54 -24.21 6.13
CA GLY A 270 19.62 -24.24 7.11
C GLY A 270 19.47 -25.32 8.19
N THR A 271 20.47 -25.38 9.07
CA THR A 271 20.47 -26.31 10.21
C THR A 271 19.88 -25.64 11.43
N TYR A 272 18.79 -26.21 11.94
CA TYR A 272 18.14 -25.79 13.18
C TYR A 272 18.47 -26.78 14.29
N TYR A 273 18.87 -26.26 15.45
CA TYR A 273 19.19 -27.08 16.60
C TYR A 273 17.94 -27.31 17.46
N LEU A 274 17.82 -28.51 18.02
CA LEU A 274 16.78 -28.79 19.00
C LEU A 274 16.94 -27.83 20.20
N GLY A 275 15.86 -27.15 20.57
CA GLY A 275 15.87 -26.15 21.65
C GLY A 275 16.27 -24.74 21.21
N GLU A 276 16.55 -24.52 19.92
CA GLU A 276 16.73 -23.18 19.37
C GLU A 276 15.46 -22.34 19.55
N GLN A 277 15.62 -21.12 20.03
CA GLN A 277 14.52 -20.22 20.37
C GLN A 277 14.46 -19.05 19.39
N PHE A 278 13.24 -18.65 19.04
CA PHE A 278 12.95 -17.56 18.12
C PHE A 278 12.03 -16.56 18.80
N ASN A 279 12.29 -15.27 18.58
CA ASN A 279 11.46 -14.20 19.12
C ASN A 279 10.72 -13.49 17.99
N PHE A 280 9.42 -13.70 17.92
CA PHE A 280 8.56 -13.18 16.87
C PHE A 280 7.94 -11.83 17.19
N ILE A 281 7.58 -11.63 18.46
CA ILE A 281 6.80 -10.49 18.89
C ILE A 281 7.41 -9.93 20.16
N ARG A 282 7.74 -8.64 20.12
CA ARG A 282 8.11 -7.86 21.29
C ARG A 282 7.09 -6.76 21.47
N ALA A 283 6.42 -6.72 22.62
CA ALA A 283 5.53 -5.62 22.98
C ALA A 283 6.02 -4.92 24.24
N ASP A 284 6.33 -3.62 24.15
CA ASP A 284 6.87 -2.86 25.28
C ASP A 284 5.82 -2.65 26.39
N GLY A 285 4.53 -2.63 26.04
CA GLY A 285 3.40 -2.64 26.97
C GLY A 285 2.97 -4.03 27.44
N GLY A 286 3.62 -5.10 26.96
CA GLY A 286 3.29 -6.49 27.28
C GLY A 286 2.41 -7.20 26.25
N VAL A 287 2.44 -8.53 26.32
CA VAL A 287 1.69 -9.44 25.44
C VAL A 287 0.60 -10.14 26.26
N SER A 288 -0.60 -10.26 25.70
CA SER A 288 -1.73 -11.00 26.26
C SER A 288 -2.40 -11.89 25.21
N GLY A 289 -3.14 -12.91 25.66
CA GLY A 289 -3.68 -13.93 24.76
C GLY A 289 -2.61 -14.92 24.29
N HIS A 290 -2.98 -15.79 23.35
CA HIS A 290 -2.09 -16.82 22.81
C HIS A 290 -2.39 -17.02 21.32
N SER A 291 -1.34 -17.27 20.53
CA SER A 291 -1.51 -17.72 19.14
C SER A 291 -1.64 -19.25 19.11
N ALA A 292 -2.57 -19.76 18.32
CA ALA A 292 -2.61 -21.16 17.95
C ALA A 292 -1.43 -21.49 17.01
N TRP A 293 -0.91 -22.70 17.12
CA TRP A 293 -0.03 -23.28 16.11
C TRP A 293 -0.87 -24.12 15.15
N PRO A 294 -0.61 -24.10 13.83
CA PRO A 294 -1.28 -25.01 12.92
C PRO A 294 -1.02 -26.44 13.38
N ALA A 295 -2.08 -27.25 13.45
CA ALA A 295 -1.94 -28.67 13.74
C ALA A 295 -1.03 -29.28 12.67
N VAL A 296 0.08 -29.87 13.09
CA VAL A 296 0.94 -30.65 12.18
C VAL A 296 0.05 -31.71 11.53
N PRO A 297 -0.12 -31.75 10.20
CA PRO A 297 -0.81 -32.86 9.55
C PRO A 297 -0.10 -34.13 10.00
N THR A 298 -0.84 -35.11 10.51
CA THR A 298 -0.26 -36.39 10.92
C THR A 298 0.49 -36.99 9.74
N ALA A 299 1.81 -36.83 9.72
CA ALA A 299 2.66 -37.40 8.70
C ALA A 299 2.63 -38.94 8.83
N PRO A 300 2.60 -39.71 7.73
CA PRO A 300 2.86 -41.13 7.78
C PRO A 300 4.26 -41.34 8.39
N ALA A 301 4.37 -42.30 9.30
CA ALA A 301 5.60 -42.56 10.02
C ALA A 301 6.70 -43.09 9.09
N SER A 302 7.55 -42.20 8.55
CA SER A 302 8.98 -42.44 8.29
C SER A 302 9.60 -41.22 7.59
N THR A 303 10.26 -40.36 8.38
CA THR A 303 11.46 -39.55 8.08
C THR A 303 11.44 -38.36 9.04
N SER A 304 12.51 -38.24 9.80
CA SER A 304 12.69 -37.34 10.93
C SER A 304 12.75 -35.87 10.51
N HIS A 305 11.69 -35.11 10.80
CA HIS A 305 11.74 -33.67 11.11
C HIS A 305 10.81 -33.45 12.31
N ALA A 306 11.33 -33.63 13.51
CA ALA A 306 10.58 -33.39 14.74
C ALA A 306 10.70 -31.92 15.13
N VAL A 307 9.77 -31.09 14.68
CA VAL A 307 9.43 -29.85 15.41
C VAL A 307 8.61 -30.27 16.64
N ARG A 308 9.32 -30.53 17.74
CA ARG A 308 8.75 -30.65 19.09
C ARG A 308 9.75 -30.10 20.10
N CYS A 309 9.46 -28.93 20.66
CA CYS A 309 10.04 -28.44 21.91
C CYS A 309 8.83 -28.13 22.80
N TRP A 310 8.63 -28.75 23.97
CA TRP A 310 9.54 -28.85 25.11
C TRP A 310 9.49 -30.22 25.84
N PRO A 311 10.52 -30.57 26.64
CA PRO A 311 10.40 -31.64 27.63
C PRO A 311 9.72 -31.10 28.90
N ALA A 312 8.68 -31.80 29.36
CA ALA A 312 8.24 -31.70 30.74
C ALA A 312 9.32 -32.29 31.67
N ARG A 313 9.58 -31.62 32.80
CA ARG A 313 10.47 -32.11 33.87
C ARG A 313 10.06 -33.54 34.33
N PRO A 314 11.01 -34.36 34.79
CA PRO A 314 10.72 -35.75 35.13
C PRO A 314 9.91 -35.85 36.43
N VAL A 315 8.69 -36.39 36.35
CA VAL A 315 7.93 -36.79 37.54
C VAL A 315 8.01 -38.31 37.67
N ARG A 316 8.63 -38.78 38.77
CA ARG A 316 8.58 -40.18 39.19
C ARG A 316 7.15 -40.51 39.69
N ARG A 317 6.53 -41.49 39.02
CA ARG A 317 5.45 -42.43 39.42
C ARG A 317 4.30 -41.93 40.33
N THR A 318 3.06 -41.98 39.84
CA THR A 318 2.05 -43.06 40.09
C THR A 318 0.63 -42.60 39.71
N ASN A 319 -0.13 -43.52 39.12
CA ASN A 319 -1.59 -43.59 38.96
C ASN A 319 -2.36 -42.61 38.07
N ALA A 320 -3.37 -43.20 37.42
CA ALA A 320 -4.12 -42.75 36.27
C ALA A 320 -5.08 -41.59 36.53
N ARG A 321 -5.08 -40.60 35.63
CA ARG A 321 -6.24 -39.79 35.22
C ARG A 321 -5.96 -39.16 33.85
N SER A 322 -7.02 -39.06 33.04
CA SER A 322 -7.06 -38.61 31.64
C SER A 322 -6.34 -37.28 31.37
N PRO A 323 -5.60 -37.14 30.25
CA PRO A 323 -4.89 -35.89 29.93
C PRO A 323 -5.84 -34.81 29.40
N ARG A 324 -5.73 -33.60 29.97
CA ARG A 324 -6.25 -32.34 29.41
C ARG A 324 -5.34 -31.85 28.26
N PRO A 325 -5.86 -31.07 27.29
CA PRO A 325 -5.04 -30.54 26.19
C PRO A 325 -3.98 -29.54 26.71
N PRO A 326 -2.79 -29.45 26.09
CA PRO A 326 -1.69 -28.64 26.58
C PRO A 326 -1.86 -27.14 26.24
N THR A 327 -1.60 -26.29 27.21
CA THR A 327 -1.41 -24.83 27.11
C THR A 327 0.07 -24.51 27.33
N CYS A 328 0.70 -23.68 26.51
CA CYS A 328 2.07 -23.18 26.69
C CYS A 328 2.09 -21.66 26.75
N TRP A 329 2.81 -21.13 27.75
CA TRP A 329 3.05 -19.71 28.05
C TRP A 329 4.16 -19.14 27.17
#